data_AF-A0A9X1TWH4-F1
#
_entry.id   AF-A0A9X1TWH4-F1
#
_cell.length_a   1.000
_cell.length_b   1.000
_cell.length_c   1.000
_cell.angle_alpha   90.00
_cell.angle_beta   90.00
_cell.angle_gamma   90.00
#
_symmetry.space_group_name_H-M   'P 1'
#
loop_
_entity.id
_entity.type
_entity.pdbx_description
1 polymer ?
#
loop_
_entity_poly.entity_id
_entity_poly.type
_entity_poly.pdbx_seq_one_letter_code
_entity_poly.pdbx_strand_id
1 'polypeptide(L)' 'MTFPAEDAHIPLPEIAPPDQTDHPVLAAILTELRDRERDPVVVAHYEDAP' A
#
# COMPACT_ATOMS: atom_id res chain seq x y z
N MET A 1 -27.04 -11.05 26.01
CA MET A 1 -25.56 -11.05 25.94
C MET A 1 -25.18 -11.33 24.49
N THR A 2 -24.73 -10.30 23.76
CA THR A 2 -24.26 -10.42 22.38
C THR A 2 -22.76 -10.66 22.42
N PHE A 3 -22.32 -11.82 21.91
CA PHE A 3 -20.90 -12.09 21.69
C PHE A 3 -20.37 -11.10 20.65
N PRO A 4 -19.18 -10.50 20.82
CA PRO A 4 -18.56 -9.79 19.72
C PRO A 4 -18.32 -10.83 18.63
N ALA A 5 -18.84 -10.59 17.42
CA ALA A 5 -18.42 -11.38 16.28
C ALA A 5 -16.90 -11.24 16.21
N GLU A 6 -16.17 -12.34 16.35
CA GLU A 6 -14.74 -12.35 16.06
C GLU A 6 -14.57 -11.70 14.69
N ASP A 7 -13.94 -10.54 14.68
CA ASP A 7 -13.57 -9.82 13.47
C ASP A 7 -12.53 -10.70 12.79
N ALA A 8 -13.02 -11.69 12.05
CA ALA A 8 -12.19 -12.63 11.33
C ALA A 8 -11.46 -11.78 10.30
N HIS A 9 -10.22 -11.39 10.62
CA HIS A 9 -9.32 -10.68 9.73
C HIS A 9 -9.06 -11.55 8.51
N ILE A 10 -9.96 -11.47 7.52
CA ILE A 10 -9.73 -12.04 6.21
C ILE A 10 -8.63 -11.18 5.59
N PRO A 11 -7.42 -11.73 5.34
CA PRO A 11 -6.37 -10.96 4.70
C PRO A 11 -6.87 -10.50 3.33
N LEU A 12 -6.64 -9.23 3.02
CA LEU A 12 -6.95 -8.71 1.69
C LEU A 12 -6.09 -9.47 0.66
N PRO A 13 -6.65 -9.79 -0.51
CA PRO A 13 -5.87 -10.40 -1.58
C PRO A 13 -4.75 -9.43 -1.98
N GLU A 14 -3.54 -9.97 -2.15
CA GLU A 14 -2.43 -9.20 -2.69
C GLU A 14 -2.71 -8.86 -4.16
N ILE A 15 -2.65 -7.58 -4.50
CA ILE A 15 -2.82 -7.09 -5.86
C ILE A 15 -1.46 -6.57 -6.32
N ALA A 16 -0.89 -7.21 -7.34
CA ALA A 16 0.34 -6.74 -7.94
C ALA A 16 0.12 -5.35 -8.59
N PRO A 17 1.02 -4.38 -8.36
CA PRO A 17 0.93 -3.11 -9.03
C PRO A 17 1.11 -3.29 -10.56
N PRO A 18 0.46 -2.46 -11.38
CA PRO A 18 0.61 -2.52 -12.83
C PRO A 18 1.99 -2.02 -13.27
N ASP A 19 2.63 -2.74 -14.19
CA ASP A 19 3.98 -2.39 -14.67
C ASP A 19 4.00 -1.18 -15.62
N GLN A 20 2.87 -0.89 -16.28
CA GLN A 20 2.75 0.14 -17.30
C GLN A 20 1.32 0.66 -17.48
N THR A 21 1.20 1.82 -18.12
CA THR A 21 -0.06 2.47 -18.47
C THR A 21 0.13 3.44 -19.63
N ASP A 22 -0.86 3.57 -20.50
CA ASP A 22 -0.86 4.56 -21.59
C ASP A 22 -1.21 5.98 -21.12
N HIS A 23 -1.66 6.13 -19.86
CA HIS A 23 -2.01 7.43 -19.30
C HIS A 23 -0.74 8.17 -18.82
N PRO A 24 -0.38 9.32 -19.40
CA PRO A 24 0.95 9.91 -19.21
C PRO A 24 1.27 10.27 -17.76
N VAL A 25 0.29 10.81 -17.02
CA VAL A 25 0.46 11.14 -15.59
C VAL A 25 0.67 9.89 -14.74
N LEU A 26 -0.10 8.82 -15.00
CA LEU A 26 0.01 7.58 -14.24
C LEU A 26 1.33 6.87 -14.55
N ALA A 27 1.81 6.95 -15.80
CA ALA A 27 3.11 6.42 -16.19
C ALA A 27 4.27 7.10 -15.43
N ALA A 28 4.19 8.42 -15.23
CA ALA A 28 5.17 9.15 -14.42
C ALA A 28 5.15 8.69 -12.96
N ILE A 29 3.95 8.56 -12.36
CA ILE A 29 3.79 8.09 -10.98
C ILE A 29 4.32 6.65 -10.82
N LEU A 30 3.99 5.74 -11.73
CA LEU A 30 4.50 4.35 -11.69
C LEU A 30 6.02 4.28 -11.85
N THR A 31 6.62 5.22 -12.57
CA THR A 31 8.08 5.30 -12.70
C THR A 31 8.70 5.77 -11.38
N GLU A 32 8.16 6.83 -10.79
CA GLU A 32 8.62 7.36 -9.50
C GLU A 32 8.46 6.33 -8.36
N LEU A 33 7.36 5.57 -8.34
CA LEU A 33 7.14 4.51 -7.36
C LEU A 33 8.18 3.39 -7.49
N ARG A 34 8.54 2.98 -8.72
CA ARG A 34 9.58 1.98 -8.96
C ARG A 34 10.96 2.45 -8.51
N ASP A 35 11.27 3.72 -8.75
CA ASP A 35 12.53 4.30 -8.29
C ASP A 35 12.58 4.34 -6.75
N ARG A 36 11.46 4.64 -6.10
CA ARG A 36 11.33 4.62 -4.63
C ARG A 36 11.31 3.23 -4.02
N GLU A 37 10.89 2.18 -4.72
CA GLU A 37 11.00 0.81 -4.20
C GLU A 37 12.45 0.32 -4.17
N ARG A 38 13.31 0.86 -5.04
CA ARG A 38 14.75 0.54 -5.04
C ARG A 38 15.51 1.18 -3.88
N ASP A 39 15.05 2.31 -3.37
CA ASP A 39 15.55 2.92 -2.15
C ASP A 39 14.67 2.47 -0.96
N PRO A 40 15.19 1.77 0.05
CA PRO A 40 14.36 1.35 1.18
C PRO A 40 13.78 2.59 1.87
N VAL A 41 12.47 2.81 1.65
CA VAL A 41 11.72 3.87 2.33
C VAL A 41 11.79 3.56 3.83
N VAL A 42 12.56 4.37 4.56
CA VAL A 42 12.53 4.39 6.03
C VAL A 42 11.16 4.90 6.42
N VAL A 43 10.22 3.98 6.65
CA VAL A 43 8.93 4.31 7.23
C VAL A 43 9.21 4.73 8.67
N ALA A 44 9.36 6.03 8.89
CA ALA A 44 9.31 6.58 10.23
C ALA A 44 7.94 6.17 10.78
N HIS A 45 7.93 5.23 11.73
CA HIS A 45 6.73 4.90 12.48
C HIS A 45 6.23 6.20 13.10
N TYR A 46 5.17 6.77 12.52
CA TYR A 46 4.39 7.79 13.19
C TYR A 46 3.72 7.05 14.35
N GLU A 47 4.32 7.13 15.53
CA GLU A 47 3.58 6.78 16.75
C GLU A 47 2.35 7.69 16.77
N ASP A 48 1.17 7.07 16.86
CA ASP A 48 -0.09 7.79 17.03
C ASP A 48 0.09 8.79 18.16
N ALA A 49 0.08 10.07 17.81
CA ALA A 49 0.12 11.13 18.81
C ALA A 49 -1.18 11.06 19.65
N PRO A 50 -1.09 11.22 20.97
CA PRO A 50 -2.16 10.91 21.94
C PRO A 50 -3.42 11.76 21.79
#